data_AF-A0A3Q7ECR1-F1
#
_entry.id   AF-A0A3Q7ECR1-F1
#
_cell.length_a   1.000
_cell.length_b   1.000
_cell.length_c   1.000
_cell.angle_alpha   90.00
_cell.angle_beta   90.00
_cell.angle_gamma   90.00
#
_symmetry.space_group_name_H-M   'P 1'
#
loop_
_entity.id
_entity.type
_entity.pdbx_description
1 polymer ?
#
loop_
_entity_poly.entity_id
_entity_poly.type
_entity_poly.pdbx_seq_one_letter_code
_entity_poly.pdbx_strand_id
1 'polypeptide(L)' 'MPFPFWKKHSEEGVTEDQLKNFDQDFLKMSNLELLGVFLAARYLDDKQLKEEIREVNGMVNDYTPKEEDETRREYVWDF' A
#
# COMPACT_ATOMS: atom_id res chain seq x y z
N MET A 1 0.74 -0.62 -12.11
CA MET A 1 1.31 0.75 -12.17
C MET A 1 0.54 1.62 -11.17
N PRO A 2 1.16 2.24 -10.15
CA PRO A 2 0.48 2.98 -9.07
C PRO A 2 -0.08 4.36 -9.47
N PHE A 3 0.32 4.89 -10.64
CA PHE A 3 -0.08 6.21 -11.16
C PHE A 3 -1.61 6.48 -11.22
N PRO A 4 -2.48 5.50 -11.54
CA PRO A 4 -3.94 5.71 -11.55
C PRO A 4 -4.55 5.95 -10.17
N PHE A 5 -3.96 5.38 -9.11
CA PHE A 5 -4.46 5.49 -7.73
C PHE A 5 -4.36 6.93 -7.22
N TRP A 6 -3.16 7.53 -7.32
CA TRP A 6 -2.93 8.91 -6.92
C TRP A 6 -3.70 9.92 -7.77
N LYS A 7 -3.94 9.60 -9.05
CA LYS A 7 -4.77 10.44 -9.91
C LYS A 7 -6.23 10.47 -9.45
N LYS A 8 -6.76 9.34 -8.97
CA LYS A 8 -8.14 9.25 -8.49
C LYS A 8 -8.34 9.91 -7.12
N HIS A 9 -7.34 9.82 -6.25
CA HIS A 9 -7.35 10.46 -4.93
C HIS A 9 -7.08 11.97 -4.95
N SER A 10 -6.59 12.51 -6.07
CA SER A 10 -6.38 13.95 -6.25
C SER A 10 -7.46 14.64 -7.09
N GLU A 11 -8.46 13.90 -7.59
CA GLU A 11 -9.58 14.46 -8.34
C GLU A 11 -10.61 15.10 -7.41
N GLU A 12 -10.90 16.38 -7.62
CA GLU A 12 -11.96 17.10 -6.92
C GLU A 12 -13.35 16.67 -7.41
N GLY A 13 -14.30 16.51 -6.48
CA GLY A 13 -15.69 16.14 -6.79
C GLY A 13 -15.97 14.63 -6.80
N VAL A 14 -14.99 13.80 -6.46
CA VAL A 14 -15.19 12.36 -6.22
C VAL A 14 -15.90 12.18 -4.87
N THR A 15 -16.97 11.39 -4.86
CA THR A 15 -17.71 11.06 -3.63
C THR A 15 -17.02 9.95 -2.84
N GLU A 16 -17.23 9.92 -1.52
CA GLU A 16 -16.61 8.93 -0.62
C GLU A 16 -16.98 7.48 -1.00
N ASP A 17 -18.21 7.26 -1.48
CA ASP A 17 -18.67 5.96 -1.97
C ASP A 17 -18.00 5.54 -3.29
N GLN A 18 -17.62 6.52 -4.13
CA GLN A 18 -16.87 6.25 -5.37
C GLN A 18 -15.41 5.92 -5.06
N LEU A 19 -14.82 6.58 -4.06
CA LEU A 19 -13.50 6.22 -3.54
C LEU A 19 -13.50 4.79 -2.99
N LYS A 20 -14.42 4.45 -2.09
CA LYS A 20 -14.51 3.08 -1.54
C LYS A 20 -14.67 2.00 -2.60
N ASN A 21 -15.52 2.22 -3.60
CA ASN A 21 -15.69 1.25 -4.68
C ASN A 21 -14.45 1.16 -5.57
N PHE A 22 -13.80 2.30 -5.86
CA PHE A 22 -12.54 2.33 -6.59
C PHE A 22 -11.43 1.61 -5.83
N ASP A 23 -11.33 1.83 -4.51
CA ASP A 23 -10.37 1.15 -3.64
C ASP A 23 -10.63 -0.36 -3.68
N GLN A 24 -11.88 -0.79 -3.48
CA GLN A 24 -12.24 -2.22 -3.55
C GLN A 24 -11.91 -2.87 -4.91
N ASP A 25 -12.09 -2.17 -6.03
CA ASP A 25 -11.73 -2.67 -7.36
C ASP A 25 -10.23 -2.57 -7.65
N PHE A 26 -9.55 -1.58 -7.08
CA PHE A 26 -8.09 -1.45 -7.11
C PHE A 26 -7.43 -2.62 -6.39
N LEU A 27 -8.03 -3.03 -5.28
CA LEU A 27 -7.61 -4.16 -4.47
C LEU A 27 -7.89 -5.53 -5.13
N LYS A 28 -8.73 -5.59 -6.17
CA LYS A 28 -8.91 -6.77 -7.03
C LYS A 28 -7.87 -6.86 -8.16
N MET A 29 -6.94 -5.91 -8.29
CA MET A 29 -5.83 -6.01 -9.25
C MET A 29 -4.99 -7.26 -9.02
N SER A 30 -4.27 -7.70 -10.06
CA SER A 30 -3.47 -8.92 -9.99
C SER A 30 -2.44 -8.85 -8.84
N ASN A 31 -2.17 -9.97 -8.17
CA ASN A 31 -1.16 -10.04 -7.08
C ASN A 31 0.19 -9.41 -7.46
N LEU A 32 0.53 -9.41 -8.75
CA LEU A 32 1.75 -8.79 -9.30
C LEU A 32 1.72 -7.25 -9.21
N GLU A 33 0.55 -6.63 -9.39
CA GLU A 33 0.36 -5.19 -9.29
C GLU A 33 0.26 -4.72 -7.84
N LEU A 34 -0.41 -5.50 -6.99
CA LEU A 34 -0.43 -5.30 -5.53
C LEU A 34 0.97 -5.34 -4.93
N LEU A 35 1.83 -6.27 -5.39
CA LEU A 35 3.24 -6.32 -4.98
C LEU A 35 3.95 -5.00 -5.32
N GLY A 36 3.73 -4.44 -6.51
CA GLY A 36 4.33 -3.17 -6.92
C GLY A 36 3.90 -1.99 -6.06
N VAL A 37 2.63 -1.95 -5.64
CA VAL A 37 2.10 -0.89 -4.76
C VAL A 37 2.64 -1.06 -3.34
N PHE A 38 2.69 -2.29 -2.82
CA PHE A 38 3.27 -2.58 -1.51
C PHE A 38 4.76 -2.19 -1.44
N LEU A 39 5.53 -2.49 -2.48
CA LEU A 39 6.93 -2.10 -2.59
C LEU A 39 7.09 -0.57 -2.66
N ALA A 40 6.23 0.12 -3.40
CA ALA A 40 6.25 1.59 -3.45
C ALA A 40 5.89 2.21 -2.09
N ALA A 41 4.90 1.67 -1.38
CA ALA A 41 4.53 2.09 -0.03
C ALA A 41 5.68 1.87 0.98
N ARG A 42 6.41 0.75 0.83
CA ARG A 42 7.62 0.46 1.61
C ARG A 42 8.75 1.45 1.30
N TYR A 43 8.96 1.80 0.03
CA TYR A 43 9.99 2.75 -0.41
C TYR A 43 9.72 4.18 0.10
N LEU A 44 8.46 4.61 0.11
CA LEU A 44 8.06 5.94 0.58
C LEU A 44 7.89 6.03 2.11
N ASP A 45 8.10 4.91 2.82
CA ASP A 45 7.81 4.72 4.25
C ASP A 45 6.38 5.13 4.67
N ASP A 46 5.41 4.99 3.78
CA ASP A 46 4.01 5.34 4.04
C ASP A 46 3.33 4.26 4.89
N LYS A 47 3.14 4.55 6.17
CA LYS A 47 2.52 3.63 7.14
C LYS A 47 1.04 3.40 6.86
N GLN A 48 0.32 4.41 6.39
CA GLN A 48 -1.12 4.32 6.18
C GLN A 48 -1.42 3.39 5.00
N LEU A 49 -0.68 3.56 3.91
CA LEU A 49 -0.82 2.71 2.72
C LEU A 49 -0.39 1.26 2.99
N LYS A 50 0.65 1.04 3.81
CA LYS A 50 1.08 -0.31 4.22
C LYS A 50 0.00 -1.05 5.02
N GLU A 51 -0.65 -0.38 5.96
CA GLU A 51 -1.72 -0.99 6.76
C GLU A 51 -2.97 -1.27 5.93
N GLU A 52 -3.35 -0.38 5.01
CA GLU A 52 -4.51 -0.56 4.14
C GLU A 52 -4.32 -1.78 3.19
N ILE A 53 -3.12 -1.97 2.64
CA ILE A 53 -2.79 -3.16 1.83
C ILE A 53 -2.82 -4.44 2.66
N ARG A 54 -2.39 -4.37 3.93
CA ARG A 54 -2.38 -5.51 4.87
C ARG A 54 -3.80 -5.93 5.24
N GLU A 55 -4.63 -4.96 5.65
CA GLU A 55 -6.02 -5.17 6.04
C GLU A 55 -6.82 -5.84 4.92
N VAL A 56 -6.66 -5.35 3.70
CA VAL A 56 -7.40 -5.87 2.56
C VAL A 56 -7.00 -7.30 2.19
N ASN A 57 -5.71 -7.62 2.30
CA ASN A 57 -5.21 -8.96 1.98
C ASN A 57 -5.33 -9.94 3.17
N GLY A 58 -5.90 -9.49 4.30
CA GLY A 58 -5.95 -10.29 5.52
C GLY A 58 -4.55 -10.63 6.07
N MET A 59 -3.54 -9.83 5.72
CA MET A 59 -2.18 -10.00 6.19
C MET A 59 -2.05 -9.33 7.56
N VAL A 60 -1.68 -10.10 8.57
CA VAL A 60 -1.36 -9.57 9.89
C VAL A 60 0.11 -9.13 9.89
N ASN A 61 0.41 -7.93 10.35
CA ASN A 61 1.78 -7.55 10.66
C ASN A 61 2.23 -8.29 11.93
N ASP A 62 3.10 -9.29 11.76
CA ASP A 62 3.68 -10.08 12.85
C ASP A 62 5.01 -9.53 13.36
N TYR A 63 5.53 -8.46 12.76
CA TYR A 63 6.74 -7.78 13.20
C TYR A 63 6.47 -6.86 14.38
N THR A 64 7.36 -6.91 15.38
CA THR A 64 7.45 -5.83 16.36
C THR A 64 8.06 -4.58 15.70
N PRO A 65 7.76 -3.36 16.20
CA PRO A 65 8.35 -2.13 15.67
C PRO A 65 9.89 -2.16 15.64
N LYS A 66 10.50 -2.89 16.59
CA LYS A 66 11.95 -3.07 16.67
C LYS A 66 12.49 -3.98 15.57
N GLU A 67 11.84 -5.11 15.32
CA GLU A 67 12.24 -6.04 14.24
C GLU A 67 12.04 -5.40 12.86
N GLU A 68 10.98 -4.60 12.68
CA GLU A 68 10.74 -3.87 11.45
C GLU A 68 11.86 -2.83 11.19
N ASP A 69 12.30 -2.12 12.23
CA ASP A 69 13.43 -1.18 12.16
C ASP A 69 14.78 -1.87 11.94
N GLU A 70 15.01 -3.04 12.55
CA GLU A 70 16.22 -3.85 12.33
C GLU A 70 16.28 -4.40 10.92
N THR A 71 15.17 -4.95 10.42
CA THR A 71 15.01 -5.40 9.04
C THR A 71 15.24 -4.23 8.07
N ARG A 72 14.70 -3.04 8.36
CA ARG A 72 14.94 -1.85 7.52
C ARG A 72 16.43 -1.47 7.47
N ARG A 73 17.16 -1.63 8.58
CA ARG A 73 18.62 -1.35 8.66
C ARG A 73 19.48 -2.42 8.00
N GLU A 74 19.10 -3.69 8.06
CA GLU A 74 19.84 -4.79 7.43
C GLU A 74 19.68 -4.80 5.91
N TYR A 75 18.49 -4.47 5.41
CA TYR A 75 18.14 -4.50 3.99
C TYR A 75 18.16 -3.11 3.34
N VAL A 76 18.95 -2.17 3.85
CA VAL A 76 19.14 -0.81 3.28
C VAL A 76 19.58 -0.86 1.81
N TRP A 77 20.24 -1.93 1.37
CA TRP A 77 20.72 -2.14 0.00
C TRP A 77 19.69 -2.73 -0.96
N ASP A 78 18.58 -3.25 -0.44
CA ASP A 78 17.60 -4.01 -1.23
C ASP A 78 16.48 -3.12 -1.83
N PHE A 79 16.57 -1.79 -1.64
CA PHE A 79 15.64 -0.79 -2.20
C PHE A 79 16.34 0.52 -2.57
#